data_AF-A0A928LG82-F1
#
_entry.id   AF-A0A928LG82-F1
#
_cell.length_a   1.000
_cell.length_b   1.000
_cell.length_c   1.000
_cell.angle_alpha   90.00
_cell.angle_beta   90.00
_cell.angle_gamma   90.00
#
_symmetry.space_group_name_H-M   'P 1'
#
loop_
_entity.id
_entity.type
_entity.pdbx_description
1 polymer ?
#
loop_
_entity_poly.entity_id
_entity_poly.type
_entity_poly.pdbx_seq_one_letter_code
_entity_poly.pdbx_strand_id
1 'polypeptide(L)'
;MLYSNDMTLNLMRLKRCKKIYSFVFYIYLLGGIMLIVYSIVNSVIFAWEWFYAITTTARSPSGLVIGVIIDAIIVAPPAFILAYHGSVKQHDLYAIFALVLISLNLVLMIILKNKKFFDPMPFAFYVVLLYSVVCIGVSLLNIWANIVYHKLENSYGFPHFNERFSEYEEEKKQRKIMDKYEMEMRRRMKTATDTMSGVDSPIEILEDKDLSHKPDMMDSL
;
A
#
# COMPACT_ATOMS: atom_id res chain seq x y z
N MET A 1 28.37 3.38 -15.81
CA MET A 1 27.90 4.76 -16.11
C MET A 1 26.43 4.83 -16.51
N LEU A 2 25.91 3.97 -17.39
CA LEU A 2 24.46 3.99 -17.72
C LEU A 2 23.58 3.73 -16.47
N TYR A 3 24.02 2.80 -15.64
CA TYR A 3 23.30 2.32 -14.47
C TYR A 3 23.12 3.36 -13.34
N SER A 4 24.16 4.15 -13.07
CA SER A 4 24.10 5.24 -12.08
C SER A 4 23.17 6.37 -12.51
N ASN A 5 23.05 6.63 -13.82
CA ASN A 5 22.09 7.60 -14.37
C ASN A 5 20.64 7.14 -14.21
N ASP A 6 20.35 5.84 -14.39
CA ASP A 6 19.00 5.31 -14.20
C ASP A 6 18.57 5.35 -12.73
N MET A 7 19.47 5.04 -11.79
CA MET A 7 19.19 5.13 -10.35
C MET A 7 18.91 6.56 -9.89
N THR A 8 19.72 7.53 -10.33
CA THR A 8 19.50 8.95 -9.98
C THR A 8 18.19 9.49 -10.55
N LEU A 9 17.83 9.07 -11.76
CA LEU A 9 16.57 9.43 -12.40
C LEU A 9 15.35 8.84 -11.67
N ASN A 10 15.45 7.58 -11.22
CA ASN A 10 14.42 6.95 -10.41
C ASN A 10 14.29 7.59 -9.02
N LEU A 11 15.39 7.97 -8.39
CA LEU A 11 15.40 8.71 -7.12
C LEU A 11 14.71 10.08 -7.26
N MET A 12 14.98 10.81 -8.35
CA MET A 12 14.28 12.06 -8.64
C MET A 12 12.77 11.86 -8.82
N ARG A 13 12.35 10.80 -9.53
CA ARG A 13 10.92 10.46 -9.68
C ARG A 13 10.27 10.12 -8.34
N LEU A 14 10.96 9.37 -7.47
CA LEU A 14 10.49 9.05 -6.12
C LEU A 14 10.29 10.31 -5.27
N LYS A 15 11.24 11.25 -5.30
CA LYS A 15 11.12 12.55 -4.61
C LYS A 15 9.93 13.35 -5.11
N ARG A 16 9.66 13.35 -6.43
CA ARG A 16 8.47 14.00 -7.00
C ARG A 16 7.18 13.35 -6.51
N CYS A 17 7.11 12.01 -6.48
CA CYS A 17 5.94 11.30 -5.96
C CYS A 17 5.68 11.67 -4.49
N LYS A 18 6.71 11.68 -3.64
CA LYS A 18 6.60 12.15 -2.24
C LYS A 18 6.06 13.58 -2.14
N LYS A 19 6.55 14.49 -2.99
CA LYS A 19 6.06 15.87 -3.03
C LYS A 19 4.58 15.95 -3.42
N ILE A 20 4.14 15.14 -4.38
CA ILE A 20 2.73 15.05 -4.78
C ILE A 20 1.90 14.51 -3.62
N TYR A 21 2.33 13.46 -2.94
CA TYR A 21 1.61 12.92 -1.77
C TYR A 21 1.46 13.95 -0.65
N SER A 22 2.53 14.69 -0.31
CA SER A 22 2.43 15.77 0.67
C SER A 22 1.47 16.87 0.20
N PHE A 23 1.53 17.26 -1.08
CA PHE A 23 0.64 18.28 -1.63
C PHE A 23 -0.84 17.83 -1.58
N VAL A 24 -1.12 16.60 -1.97
CA VAL A 24 -2.45 15.97 -1.87
C VAL A 24 -2.92 16.02 -0.41
N PHE A 25 -2.11 15.54 0.52
CA PHE A 25 -2.45 15.53 1.94
C PHE A 25 -2.81 16.93 2.48
N TYR A 26 -2.01 17.95 2.17
CA TYR A 26 -2.29 19.32 2.61
C TYR A 26 -3.56 19.90 2.00
N ILE A 27 -3.89 19.61 0.74
CA ILE A 27 -5.13 20.08 0.13
C ILE A 27 -6.35 19.47 0.81
N TYR A 28 -6.32 18.16 1.08
CA TYR A 28 -7.42 17.50 1.78
C TYR A 28 -7.55 18.00 3.22
N LEU A 29 -6.43 18.24 3.91
CA LEU A 29 -6.42 18.76 5.27
C LEU A 29 -6.99 20.19 5.33
N LEU A 30 -6.40 21.11 4.57
CA LEU A 30 -6.82 22.53 4.56
C LEU A 30 -8.24 22.67 4.05
N GLY A 31 -8.57 21.93 2.99
CA GLY A 31 -9.90 21.89 2.41
C GLY A 31 -10.97 21.38 3.37
N GLY A 32 -10.69 20.28 4.07
CA GLY A 32 -11.59 19.73 5.08
C GLY A 32 -11.81 20.70 6.24
N ILE A 33 -10.75 21.33 6.76
CA ILE A 33 -10.87 22.35 7.80
C ILE A 33 -11.69 23.55 7.31
N MET A 34 -11.43 24.03 6.08
CA MET A 34 -12.21 25.11 5.47
C MET A 34 -13.69 24.76 5.38
N LEU A 35 -14.05 23.54 4.95
CA LEU A 35 -15.44 23.08 4.88
C LEU A 35 -16.10 23.00 6.26
N ILE A 36 -15.39 22.51 7.28
CA ILE A 36 -15.91 22.43 8.64
C ILE A 36 -16.18 23.84 9.18
N VAL A 37 -15.21 24.75 9.06
CA VAL A 37 -15.38 26.15 9.48
C VAL A 37 -16.53 26.81 8.72
N TYR A 38 -16.61 26.59 7.41
CA TYR A 38 -17.69 27.10 6.57
C TYR A 38 -19.06 26.58 7.03
N SER A 39 -19.17 25.29 7.33
CA SER A 39 -20.39 24.69 7.86
C SER A 39 -20.80 25.26 9.21
N ILE A 40 -19.83 25.51 10.11
CA ILE A 40 -20.10 26.12 11.42
C ILE A 40 -20.58 27.56 11.24
N VAL A 41 -19.89 28.36 10.43
CA VAL A 41 -20.26 29.77 10.18
C VAL A 41 -21.66 29.86 9.57
N ASN A 42 -21.98 29.03 8.58
CA ASN A 42 -23.33 28.95 8.03
C ASN A 42 -24.35 28.52 9.09
N SER A 43 -24.04 27.50 9.89
CA SER A 43 -24.95 27.05 10.94
C SER A 43 -25.25 28.16 11.95
N VAL A 44 -24.27 29.01 12.30
CA VAL A 44 -24.45 30.13 13.23
C VAL A 44 -25.24 31.26 12.59
N ILE A 45 -24.95 31.63 11.33
CA ILE A 45 -25.67 32.68 10.62
C ILE A 45 -27.15 32.30 10.44
N PHE A 46 -27.41 31.06 10.03
CA PHE A 46 -28.77 30.57 9.83
C PHE A 46 -29.46 30.14 11.13
N ALA A 47 -28.74 29.95 12.25
CA ALA A 47 -29.37 29.67 13.54
C ALA A 47 -30.37 30.76 13.96
N TRP A 48 -30.14 32.00 13.53
CA TRP A 48 -31.08 33.09 13.74
C TRP A 48 -32.39 32.90 12.95
N GLU A 49 -32.31 32.42 11.71
CA GLU A 49 -33.49 32.05 10.93
C GLU A 49 -34.22 30.83 11.51
N TRP A 50 -33.48 29.85 12.06
CA TRP A 50 -34.07 28.73 12.79
C TRP A 50 -34.86 29.20 14.01
N PHE A 51 -34.30 30.12 14.80
CA PHE A 51 -34.98 30.70 15.97
C PHE A 51 -36.25 31.46 15.55
N TYR A 52 -36.19 32.23 14.46
CA TYR A 52 -37.35 32.93 13.90
C TYR A 52 -38.43 31.97 13.36
N ALA A 53 -38.01 30.89 12.69
CA ALA A 53 -38.90 29.87 12.14
C ALA A 53 -39.67 29.10 13.24
N ILE A 54 -38.99 28.74 14.33
CA ILE A 54 -39.59 28.06 15.48
C ILE A 54 -40.64 28.95 16.16
N THR A 55 -40.35 30.26 16.26
CA THR A 55 -41.23 31.22 16.95
C THR A 55 -42.43 31.68 16.13
N THR A 56 -42.36 31.65 14.79
CA THR A 56 -43.43 32.20 13.92
C THR A 56 -44.23 31.16 13.13
N THR A 57 -44.04 29.85 13.37
CA THR A 57 -44.82 28.73 12.79
C THR A 57 -44.90 28.67 11.24
N ALA A 58 -44.26 29.60 10.51
CA ALA A 58 -44.57 29.86 9.11
C ALA A 58 -43.56 29.30 8.09
N ARG A 59 -42.47 28.65 8.51
CA ARG A 59 -41.58 27.97 7.56
C ARG A 59 -40.73 26.92 8.23
N SER A 60 -40.71 25.72 7.66
CA SER A 60 -39.73 24.71 8.06
C SER A 60 -38.33 25.27 7.77
N PRO A 61 -37.36 25.11 8.68
CA PRO A 61 -35.99 25.55 8.45
C PRO A 61 -35.51 25.00 7.11
N SER A 62 -34.94 25.88 6.28
CA SER A 62 -34.56 25.53 4.92
C SER A 62 -33.62 24.32 4.97
N GLY A 63 -34.01 23.22 4.31
CA GLY A 63 -33.24 21.97 4.32
C GLY A 63 -31.77 22.14 3.90
N LEU A 64 -31.43 23.28 3.32
CA LEU A 64 -30.08 23.75 3.00
C LEU A 64 -29.07 23.57 4.12
N VAL A 65 -29.41 24.03 5.32
CA VAL A 65 -28.48 23.99 6.46
C VAL A 65 -28.21 22.53 6.85
N ILE A 66 -29.27 21.71 6.83
CA ILE A 66 -29.16 20.27 7.09
C ILE A 66 -28.31 19.58 6.02
N GLY A 67 -28.50 19.92 4.75
CA GLY A 67 -27.72 19.36 3.64
C GLY A 67 -26.22 19.67 3.73
N VAL A 68 -25.86 20.92 4.06
CA VAL A 68 -24.45 21.33 4.22
C VAL A 68 -23.81 20.71 5.46
N ILE A 69 -24.54 20.58 6.57
CA ILE A 69 -24.06 19.93 7.80
C ILE A 69 -23.85 18.43 7.56
N ILE A 70 -24.79 17.77 6.88
CA ILE A 70 -24.67 16.36 6.51
C ILE A 70 -23.45 16.16 5.61
N ASP A 71 -23.23 17.02 4.63
CA ASP A 71 -22.06 16.94 3.74
C ASP A 71 -20.75 17.13 4.52
N ALA A 72 -20.68 18.14 5.38
CA ALA A 72 -19.51 18.45 6.20
C ALA A 72 -19.17 17.36 7.23
N ILE A 73 -20.17 16.66 7.78
CA ILE A 73 -19.97 15.63 8.82
C ILE A 73 -19.79 14.24 8.21
N ILE A 74 -20.57 13.90 7.17
CA ILE A 74 -20.58 12.55 6.61
C ILE A 74 -19.55 12.38 5.50
N VAL A 75 -19.32 13.40 4.66
CA VAL A 75 -18.47 13.24 3.47
C VAL A 75 -17.04 13.69 3.74
N ALA A 76 -16.84 14.82 4.44
CA ALA A 76 -15.51 15.39 4.62
C ALA A 76 -14.55 14.51 5.48
N PRO A 77 -14.96 13.94 6.64
CA PRO A 77 -14.08 13.10 7.44
C PRO A 77 -13.62 11.81 6.75
N PRO A 78 -14.50 10.99 6.11
CA PRO A 78 -14.03 9.81 5.40
C PRO A 78 -13.23 10.17 4.14
N ALA A 79 -13.56 11.25 3.42
CA ALA A 79 -12.73 11.73 2.32
C ALA A 79 -11.29 12.04 2.79
N PHE A 80 -11.15 12.68 3.95
CA PHE A 80 -9.85 12.97 4.55
C PHE A 80 -9.11 11.69 4.97
N ILE A 81 -9.78 10.76 5.66
CA ILE A 81 -9.15 9.49 6.10
C ILE A 81 -8.69 8.65 4.91
N LEU A 82 -9.51 8.59 3.85
CA LEU A 82 -9.17 7.87 2.62
C LEU A 82 -8.01 8.54 1.88
N ALA A 83 -7.98 9.87 1.78
CA ALA A 83 -6.87 10.60 1.19
C ALA A 83 -5.57 10.48 2.01
N TYR A 84 -5.68 10.44 3.33
CA TYR A 84 -4.56 10.17 4.23
C TYR A 84 -4.01 8.75 4.02
N HIS A 85 -4.88 7.74 4.00
CA HIS A 85 -4.46 6.35 3.77
C HIS A 85 -3.90 6.15 2.36
N GLY A 86 -4.48 6.81 1.35
CA GLY A 86 -3.99 6.78 -0.02
C GLY A 86 -2.61 7.44 -0.16
N SER A 87 -2.35 8.55 0.54
CA SER A 87 -1.07 9.27 0.44
C SER A 87 0.06 8.66 1.29
N VAL A 88 -0.26 8.12 2.48
CA VAL A 88 0.75 7.57 3.41
C VAL A 88 1.03 6.09 3.15
N LYS A 89 -0.02 5.27 2.96
CA LYS A 89 0.14 3.82 2.74
C LYS A 89 0.20 3.44 1.25
N GLN A 90 0.01 4.40 0.35
CA GLN A 90 0.16 4.22 -1.11
C GLN A 90 -0.69 3.10 -1.70
N HIS A 91 -1.81 2.78 -1.04
CA HIS A 91 -2.73 1.75 -1.48
C HIS A 91 -3.70 2.35 -2.51
N ASP A 92 -3.68 1.80 -3.72
CA ASP A 92 -4.49 2.24 -4.87
C ASP A 92 -5.99 2.26 -4.59
N LEU A 93 -6.49 1.30 -3.82
CA LEU A 93 -7.91 1.18 -3.49
C LEU A 93 -8.44 2.43 -2.77
N TYR A 94 -7.71 2.96 -1.80
CA TYR A 94 -8.19 4.12 -1.04
C TYR A 94 -8.20 5.40 -1.88
N ALA A 95 -7.27 5.56 -2.82
CA ALA A 95 -7.26 6.69 -3.75
C ALA A 95 -8.46 6.64 -4.70
N ILE A 96 -8.81 5.45 -5.20
CA ILE A 96 -10.00 5.24 -6.05
C ILE A 96 -11.28 5.47 -5.26
N PHE A 97 -11.38 4.91 -4.04
CA PHE A 97 -12.54 5.14 -3.17
C PHE A 97 -12.74 6.61 -2.82
N ALA A 98 -11.67 7.36 -2.58
CA ALA A 98 -11.75 8.80 -2.35
C ALA A 98 -12.33 9.54 -3.57
N LEU A 99 -11.87 9.20 -4.78
CA LEU A 99 -12.38 9.79 -6.02
C LEU A 99 -13.87 9.48 -6.22
N VAL A 100 -14.27 8.22 -6.01
CA VAL A 100 -15.68 7.80 -6.13
C VAL A 100 -16.56 8.56 -5.14
N LEU A 101 -16.12 8.67 -3.88
CA LEU A 101 -16.87 9.36 -2.82
C LEU A 101 -17.05 10.85 -3.13
N ILE A 102 -15.99 11.53 -3.59
CA ILE A 102 -16.08 12.96 -4.00
C ILE A 102 -16.97 13.14 -5.23
N SER A 103 -16.87 12.23 -6.21
CA SER A 103 -17.67 12.29 -7.43
C SER A 103 -19.15 12.09 -7.12
N LEU A 104 -19.48 11.15 -6.23
CA LEU A 104 -20.84 10.90 -5.78
C LEU A 104 -21.41 12.12 -5.02
N ASN A 105 -20.58 12.77 -4.21
CA ASN A 105 -20.97 14.01 -3.55
C ASN A 105 -21.27 15.14 -4.56
N LEU A 106 -20.42 15.32 -5.58
CA LEU A 106 -20.66 16.31 -6.64
C LEU A 106 -21.98 16.06 -7.39
N VAL A 107 -22.29 14.79 -7.71
CA VAL A 107 -23.56 14.41 -8.34
C VAL A 107 -24.75 14.75 -7.44
N LEU A 108 -24.65 14.42 -6.14
CA LEU A 108 -25.68 14.73 -5.16
C LEU A 108 -25.92 16.24 -5.06
N MET A 109 -24.86 17.04 -5.08
CA MET A 109 -24.94 18.51 -5.09
C MET A 109 -25.66 19.07 -6.33
N ILE A 110 -25.41 18.51 -7.51
CA ILE A 110 -26.09 18.91 -8.75
C ILE A 110 -27.59 18.59 -8.68
N ILE A 111 -27.96 17.41 -8.16
CA ILE A 111 -29.36 17.01 -7.97
C ILE A 111 -30.08 17.96 -7.00
N LEU A 112 -29.41 18.34 -5.91
CA LEU A 112 -29.94 19.29 -4.93
C LEU A 112 -30.12 20.69 -5.55
N LYS A 113 -29.20 21.15 -6.38
CA LYS A 113 -29.36 22.42 -7.11
C LYS A 113 -30.60 22.39 -8.01
N ASN A 114 -30.82 21.31 -8.75
CA ASN A 114 -31.99 21.20 -9.64
C ASN A 114 -33.33 21.24 -8.89
N LYS A 115 -33.35 20.84 -7.62
CA LYS A 115 -34.52 20.97 -6.73
C LYS A 115 -34.67 22.36 -6.12
N LYS A 116 -33.96 23.37 -6.64
CA LYS A 116 -33.95 24.76 -6.12
C LYS A 116 -33.53 24.86 -4.66
N PHE A 117 -32.80 23.85 -4.17
CA PHE A 117 -32.39 23.81 -2.78
C PHE A 117 -31.47 24.98 -2.49
N PHE A 118 -30.50 25.28 -3.36
CA PHE A 118 -29.50 26.33 -3.17
C PHE A 118 -29.92 27.76 -3.57
N ASP A 119 -31.18 27.98 -3.99
CA ASP A 119 -31.65 29.31 -4.43
C ASP A 119 -31.48 30.42 -3.37
N PRO A 120 -31.64 30.16 -2.05
CA PRO A 120 -31.41 31.18 -1.02
C PRO A 120 -29.95 31.59 -0.83
N MET A 121 -28.99 30.73 -1.20
CA MET A 121 -27.57 31.03 -1.00
C MET A 121 -26.71 30.44 -2.14
N PRO A 122 -26.71 31.06 -3.33
CA PRO A 122 -25.98 30.55 -4.48
C PRO A 122 -24.46 30.56 -4.27
N PHE A 123 -23.94 31.46 -3.43
CA PHE A 123 -22.50 31.55 -3.14
C PHE A 123 -21.95 30.28 -2.48
N ALA A 124 -22.71 29.69 -1.55
CA ALA A 124 -22.34 28.45 -0.87
C ALA A 124 -22.13 27.30 -1.85
N PHE A 125 -23.04 27.19 -2.80
CA PHE A 125 -22.98 26.18 -3.86
C PHE A 125 -21.71 26.33 -4.70
N TYR A 126 -21.33 27.54 -5.09
CA TYR A 126 -20.11 27.76 -5.89
C TYR A 126 -18.84 27.40 -5.12
N VAL A 127 -18.76 27.71 -3.83
CA VAL A 127 -17.59 27.36 -3.00
C VAL A 127 -17.42 25.85 -2.89
N VAL A 128 -18.49 25.10 -2.59
CA VAL A 128 -18.42 23.64 -2.48
C VAL A 128 -18.20 22.97 -3.84
N LEU A 129 -18.77 23.52 -4.91
CA LEU A 129 -18.52 23.04 -6.28
C LEU A 129 -17.05 23.25 -6.68
N LEU A 130 -16.49 24.42 -6.42
CA LEU A 130 -15.08 24.69 -6.70
C LEU A 130 -14.17 23.74 -5.89
N TYR A 131 -14.47 23.54 -4.62
CA TYR A 131 -13.74 22.63 -3.76
C TYR A 131 -13.76 21.18 -4.27
N SER A 132 -14.94 20.66 -4.61
CA SER A 132 -15.10 19.29 -5.11
C SER A 132 -14.36 19.08 -6.45
N VAL A 133 -14.37 20.06 -7.36
CA VAL A 133 -13.58 20.02 -8.60
C VAL A 133 -12.08 19.95 -8.31
N VAL A 134 -11.58 20.78 -7.37
CA VAL A 134 -10.16 20.73 -6.96
C VAL A 134 -9.81 19.37 -6.37
N CYS A 135 -10.66 18.80 -5.51
CA CYS A 135 -10.45 17.48 -4.92
C CYS A 135 -10.43 16.35 -5.95
N ILE A 136 -11.25 16.41 -7.00
CA ILE A 136 -11.21 15.45 -8.11
C ILE A 136 -9.86 15.54 -8.84
N GLY A 137 -9.42 16.75 -9.19
CA GLY A 137 -8.13 16.94 -9.86
C GLY A 137 -6.95 16.41 -9.02
N VAL A 138 -6.97 16.67 -7.72
CA VAL A 138 -5.95 16.19 -6.79
C VAL A 138 -6.02 14.67 -6.59
N SER A 139 -7.22 14.08 -6.59
CA SER A 139 -7.40 12.61 -6.56
C SER A 139 -6.76 11.95 -7.78
N LEU A 140 -6.95 12.51 -8.98
CA LEU A 140 -6.34 12.00 -10.20
C LEU A 140 -4.80 12.09 -10.15
N LEU A 141 -4.25 13.19 -9.63
CA LEU A 141 -2.81 13.32 -9.42
C LEU A 141 -2.27 12.29 -8.42
N ASN A 142 -3.05 11.96 -7.40
CA ASN A 142 -2.70 10.93 -6.43
C ASN A 142 -2.63 9.53 -7.07
N ILE A 143 -3.64 9.18 -7.88
CA ILE A 143 -3.65 7.92 -8.64
C ILE A 143 -2.46 7.86 -9.60
N TRP A 144 -2.17 8.95 -10.32
CA TRP A 144 -1.02 9.00 -11.21
C TRP A 144 0.31 8.82 -10.44
N ALA A 145 0.46 9.46 -9.28
CA ALA A 145 1.62 9.29 -8.42
C ALA A 145 1.76 7.85 -7.92
N ASN A 146 0.65 7.19 -7.56
CA ASN A 146 0.63 5.77 -7.19
C ASN A 146 1.10 4.83 -8.30
N ILE A 147 0.61 5.03 -9.53
CA ILE A 147 1.04 4.22 -10.68
C ILE A 147 2.55 4.37 -10.90
N VAL A 148 3.07 5.60 -10.82
CA VAL A 148 4.51 5.86 -10.94
C VAL A 148 5.28 5.25 -9.77
N TYR A 149 4.72 5.29 -8.56
CA TYR A 149 5.32 4.71 -7.36
C TYR A 149 5.43 3.18 -7.46
N HIS A 150 4.37 2.47 -7.86
CA HIS A 150 4.44 1.01 -8.06
C HIS A 150 5.41 0.62 -9.20
N LYS A 151 5.54 1.47 -10.23
CA LYS A 151 6.57 1.27 -11.26
C LYS A 151 7.99 1.41 -10.69
N LEU A 152 8.20 2.36 -9.76
CA LEU A 152 9.46 2.54 -9.05
C LEU A 152 9.74 1.42 -8.05
N GLU A 153 8.71 0.87 -7.40
CA GLU A 153 8.82 -0.27 -6.50
C GLU A 153 9.34 -1.53 -7.22
N ASN A 154 8.89 -1.75 -8.46
CA ASN A 154 9.39 -2.83 -9.31
C ASN A 154 10.77 -2.56 -9.91
N SER A 155 11.34 -1.37 -9.71
CA SER A 155 12.65 -0.99 -10.26
C SER A 155 13.79 -1.40 -9.31
N TYR A 156 14.92 -1.77 -9.88
CA TYR A 156 16.07 -2.23 -9.12
C TYR A 156 16.64 -1.13 -8.20
N GLY A 157 16.97 -1.50 -6.95
CA GLY A 157 17.53 -0.59 -5.94
C GLY A 157 16.51 0.20 -5.12
N PHE A 158 15.20 0.01 -5.34
CA PHE A 158 14.16 0.57 -4.48
C PHE A 158 14.30 0.09 -3.03
N PRO A 159 14.03 0.91 -1.99
CA PRO A 159 13.55 2.30 -2.01
C PRO A 159 14.66 3.37 -2.01
N HIS A 160 15.94 2.97 -1.84
CA HIS A 160 17.04 3.91 -1.61
C HIS A 160 17.73 4.38 -2.89
N PHE A 161 17.60 3.63 -3.99
CA PHE A 161 18.23 3.85 -5.29
C PHE A 161 19.72 4.20 -5.18
N ASN A 162 20.44 3.38 -4.41
CA ASN A 162 21.87 3.55 -4.14
C ASN A 162 22.63 2.26 -4.48
N GLU A 163 23.63 2.35 -5.35
CA GLU A 163 24.42 1.21 -5.84
C GLU A 163 25.02 0.40 -4.69
N ARG A 164 25.63 1.07 -3.70
CA ARG A 164 26.26 0.38 -2.54
C ARG A 164 25.27 -0.43 -1.71
N PHE A 165 24.01 0.03 -1.63
CA PHE A 165 23.00 -0.65 -0.85
C PHE A 165 22.43 -1.85 -1.60
N SER A 166 22.31 -1.74 -2.92
CA SER A 166 21.91 -2.87 -3.76
C SER A 166 22.97 -3.97 -3.83
N GLU A 167 24.25 -3.62 -3.92
CA GLU A 167 25.35 -4.59 -3.88
C GLU A 167 25.32 -5.39 -2.57
N TYR A 168 25.10 -4.72 -1.43
CA TYR A 168 24.98 -5.37 -0.14
C TYR A 168 23.78 -6.35 -0.05
N GLU A 169 22.63 -6.00 -0.64
CA GLU A 169 21.49 -6.90 -0.70
C GLU A 169 21.72 -8.12 -1.61
N GLU A 170 22.40 -7.93 -2.75
CA GLU A 170 22.77 -9.02 -3.64
C GLU A 170 23.75 -9.99 -2.97
N GLU A 171 24.80 -9.46 -2.32
CA GLU A 171 25.72 -10.29 -1.55
C GLU A 171 24.99 -11.08 -0.46
N LYS A 172 24.05 -10.45 0.25
CA LYS A 172 23.25 -11.14 1.28
C LYS A 172 22.37 -12.25 0.69
N LYS A 173 21.79 -12.04 -0.49
CA LYS A 173 21.01 -13.07 -1.21
C LYS A 173 21.92 -14.20 -1.69
N GLN A 174 23.07 -13.88 -2.29
CA GLN A 174 24.05 -14.87 -2.75
C GLN A 174 24.58 -15.71 -1.58
N ARG A 175 24.92 -15.10 -0.44
CA ARG A 175 25.33 -15.84 0.77
C ARG A 175 24.23 -16.79 1.25
N LYS A 176 22.97 -16.35 1.32
CA LYS A 176 21.85 -17.23 1.69
C LYS A 176 21.66 -18.40 0.73
N ILE A 177 21.88 -18.19 -0.57
CA ILE A 177 21.80 -19.25 -1.57
C ILE A 177 22.98 -20.23 -1.38
N MET A 178 24.21 -19.72 -1.26
CA MET A 178 25.38 -20.55 -0.99
C MET A 178 25.23 -21.37 0.29
N ASP A 179 24.78 -20.77 1.39
CA ASP A 179 24.55 -21.48 2.65
C ASP A 179 23.56 -22.65 2.49
N LYS A 180 22.51 -22.46 1.68
CA LYS A 180 21.51 -23.51 1.40
C LYS A 180 22.12 -24.63 0.55
N TYR A 181 22.89 -24.28 -0.48
CA TYR A 181 23.60 -25.26 -1.30
C TYR A 181 24.67 -26.01 -0.51
N GLU A 182 25.43 -25.34 0.35
CA GLU A 182 26.42 -25.97 1.23
C GLU A 182 25.75 -26.94 2.22
N MET A 183 24.60 -26.56 2.79
CA MET A 183 23.82 -27.48 3.63
C MET A 183 23.31 -28.70 2.87
N GLU A 184 22.80 -28.53 1.65
CA GLU A 184 22.37 -29.66 0.82
C GLU A 184 23.54 -30.55 0.38
N MET A 185 24.68 -29.95 0.03
CA MET A 185 25.89 -30.67 -0.33
C MET A 185 26.42 -31.48 0.86
N ARG A 186 26.47 -30.90 2.07
CA ARG A 186 26.82 -31.64 3.30
C ARG A 186 25.85 -32.77 3.59
N ARG A 187 24.54 -32.58 3.35
CA ARG A 187 23.55 -33.66 3.47
C ARG A 187 23.85 -34.80 2.50
N ARG A 188 24.07 -34.50 1.21
CA ARG A 188 24.38 -35.51 0.20
C ARG A 188 25.68 -36.26 0.50
N MET A 189 26.72 -35.54 0.96
CA MET A 189 27.97 -36.17 1.39
C MET A 189 27.74 -37.13 2.56
N LYS A 190 27.03 -36.71 3.62
CA LYS A 190 26.71 -37.59 4.75
C LYS A 190 25.96 -38.86 4.32
N THR A 191 24.93 -38.73 3.47
CA THR A 191 24.18 -39.88 2.96
C THR A 191 25.04 -40.79 2.08
N ALA A 192 25.97 -40.24 1.29
CA ALA A 192 26.91 -41.02 0.48
C ALA A 192 27.98 -41.73 1.34
N THR A 193 28.45 -41.10 2.43
CA THR A 193 29.39 -41.72 3.35
C THR A 193 28.74 -42.84 4.16
N ASP A 194 27.50 -42.65 4.62
CA ASP A 194 26.73 -43.70 5.32
C ASP A 194 26.41 -44.91 4.42
N THR A 195 26.29 -44.71 3.10
CA THR A 195 26.06 -45.81 2.14
C THR A 195 27.33 -46.56 1.74
N MET A 196 28.53 -46.00 1.97
CA MET A 196 29.80 -46.69 1.72
C MET A 196 30.47 -47.26 2.99
N SER A 197 29.98 -46.90 4.18
CA SER A 197 30.38 -47.47 5.47
C SER A 197 29.95 -48.94 5.67
N GLY A 198 29.20 -49.52 4.74
CA GLY A 198 28.70 -50.91 4.82
C GLY A 198 29.37 -51.88 3.86
N VAL A 199 30.45 -51.49 3.17
CA VAL A 199 31.25 -52.41 2.36
C VAL A 199 32.51 -52.77 3.13
N ASP A 200 32.33 -53.60 4.16
CA ASP A 200 33.45 -54.36 4.72
C ASP A 200 34.10 -55.15 3.59
N SER A 201 35.41 -55.01 3.48
CA SER A 201 36.22 -55.69 2.47
C SER A 201 35.97 -57.20 2.51
N PRO A 202 35.69 -57.88 1.38
CA PRO A 202 35.51 -59.33 1.32
C PRO A 202 36.82 -60.13 1.51
N ILE A 203 37.81 -59.58 2.22
CA ILE A 203 39.11 -60.21 2.45
C ILE A 203 39.08 -61.11 3.70
N GLU A 204 38.21 -60.83 4.68
CA GLU A 204 38.18 -61.59 5.95
C GLU A 204 37.45 -62.95 5.86
N ILE A 205 36.68 -63.21 4.78
CA ILE A 205 35.91 -64.46 4.61
C ILE A 205 36.71 -65.54 3.85
N LEU A 206 37.84 -65.19 3.23
CA LEU A 206 38.65 -66.14 2.44
C LEU A 206 39.77 -66.82 3.25
N GLU A 207 40.23 -66.24 4.35
CA GLU A 207 41.27 -66.88 5.20
C GLU A 207 40.75 -68.05 6.04
N ASP A 208 39.45 -68.08 6.37
CA ASP A 208 38.89 -69.10 7.26
C ASP A 208 38.48 -70.41 6.53
N LYS A 209 38.53 -70.42 5.19
CA LYS A 209 38.13 -71.59 4.37
C LYS A 209 39.27 -72.51 3.92
N ASP A 210 40.53 -72.06 3.99
CA ASP A 210 41.69 -72.86 3.55
C ASP A 210 42.35 -73.67 4.69
N LEU A 211 41.96 -73.45 5.95
CA LEU A 211 42.55 -74.15 7.12
C LEU A 211 41.78 -75.40 7.59
N SER A 212 40.68 -75.78 6.92
CA SER A 212 39.79 -76.88 7.36
C SER A 212 39.96 -78.20 6.58
N HIS A 213 40.98 -78.38 5.75
CA HIS A 213 41.22 -79.67 5.10
C HIS A 213 42.20 -80.53 5.91
N LYS A 214 41.68 -81.24 6.92
CA LYS A 214 42.38 -82.35 7.59
C LYS A 214 41.99 -83.67 6.89
N PRO A 215 42.96 -84.49 6.41
CA PRO A 215 42.67 -85.81 5.88
C PRO A 215 42.31 -86.79 7.00
N ASP A 216 41.24 -87.56 6.79
CA ASP A 216 40.77 -88.62 7.70
C ASP A 216 41.81 -89.74 7.86
N MET A 217 42.20 -89.98 9.10
CA MET A 217 42.97 -91.16 9.53
C MET A 217 41.98 -92.23 9.99
N MET A 218 41.59 -93.09 9.07
CA MET A 218 41.07 -94.43 9.35
C MET A 218 41.95 -95.38 8.56
N ASP A 219 43.00 -95.91 9.20
CA ASP A 219 43.38 -97.32 9.09
C ASP A 219 44.64 -97.63 9.91
N SER A 220 44.58 -98.79 10.58
CA SER A 220 45.66 -99.57 11.20
C SER A 220 46.11 -99.24 12.64
N LEU A 221 45.49 -100.02 13.54
CA LEU A 221 46.07 -100.83 14.64
C LEU A 221 46.82 -100.14 15.79
#